data_AF-A0A7V3U4U7-F1
#
_entry.id   AF-A0A7V3U4U7-F1
#
_cell.length_a   1.000
_cell.length_b   1.000
_cell.length_c   1.000
_cell.angle_alpha   90.00
_cell.angle_beta   90.00
_cell.angle_gamma   90.00
#
_symmetry.space_group_name_H-M   'P 1'
#
loop_
_entity.id
_entity.type
_entity.pdbx_description
1 polymer ?
#
loop_
_entity_poly.entity_id
_entity_poly.type
_entity_poly.pdbx_seq_one_letter_code
_entity_poly.pdbx_strand_id
1 'polypeptide(L)'
;MSLGLKIYLANAKRAGARALQEQQADGDNKQFRLARPAGQLVWLHTSNAEEISPVQELIRALAAERSDVSFLVTTPENTPVDLRFQDSCDQPCLHLPAPADTPQHVAEFLDHWQPTIAIWAGSTLRPALLVETHTRNIPLMMVDARCRARIDGRKRWKTGMIIALLALFDRILVGKPEVVRRLIRQGAIPDKTEACGLLEEGATTLFCDDRDRDEMAALLAARPVWLAMKTVDGEGPIVATAHRAASRLSHRLLLVISPMDSASGDALAESLTKDGWLVAQRSKGQDPDEHIQIFIADTPDELGLWLRLAPVCFIGNSLIKGGKGCSPFEASALGSAILHGPFVESYRTGYARLDTAGAAREVRDAAHLASNLQELLAPDIAAAMAHAGWAISTSGAEAVDHTVGLILQTLAKAEER
;
A
#
# COMPACT_ATOMS: atom_id res chain seq x y z
N MET A 1 -33.67 14.84 0.09
CA MET A 1 -32.78 15.38 1.16
C MET A 1 -33.51 15.40 2.49
N SER A 2 -33.01 14.71 3.53
CA SER A 2 -33.70 14.58 4.83
C SER A 2 -33.64 15.87 5.67
N LEU A 3 -34.59 16.06 6.60
CA LEU A 3 -34.64 17.24 7.47
C LEU A 3 -33.35 17.40 8.29
N GLY A 4 -32.80 16.29 8.81
CA GLY A 4 -31.53 16.30 9.53
C GLY A 4 -30.38 16.81 8.67
N LEU A 5 -30.29 16.36 7.41
CA LEU A 5 -29.25 16.80 6.47
C LEU A 5 -29.38 18.31 6.15
N LYS A 6 -30.60 18.81 5.93
CA LYS A 6 -30.85 20.25 5.71
C LYS A 6 -30.38 21.10 6.91
N ILE A 7 -30.69 20.67 8.13
CA ILE A 7 -30.26 21.37 9.36
C ILE A 7 -28.74 21.32 9.52
N TYR A 8 -28.11 20.19 9.20
CA TYR A 8 -26.66 20.06 9.21
C TYR A 8 -26.02 21.08 8.26
N LEU A 9 -26.44 21.10 7.00
CA LEU A 9 -25.88 21.98 5.97
C LEU A 9 -26.08 23.46 6.31
N ALA A 10 -27.25 23.84 6.84
CA ALA A 10 -27.51 25.21 7.25
C ALA A 10 -26.57 25.67 8.39
N ASN A 11 -26.32 24.81 9.38
CA ASN A 11 -25.39 25.11 10.47
C ASN A 11 -23.93 25.14 9.99
N ALA A 12 -23.53 24.18 9.16
CA ALA A 12 -22.20 24.11 8.56
C ALA A 12 -21.93 25.33 7.67
N LYS A 13 -22.94 25.81 6.92
CA LYS A 13 -22.85 27.02 6.11
C LYS A 13 -22.58 28.28 6.95
N ARG A 14 -23.24 28.42 8.10
CA ARG A 14 -22.98 29.55 9.02
C ARG A 14 -21.58 29.49 9.61
N ALA A 15 -21.14 28.30 10.02
CA ALA A 15 -19.79 28.09 10.54
C ALA A 15 -18.71 28.37 9.50
N GLY A 16 -18.88 27.87 8.26
CA GLY A 16 -17.95 28.08 7.16
C GLY A 16 -17.82 29.54 6.75
N ALA A 17 -18.94 30.28 6.67
CA ALA A 17 -18.92 31.71 6.36
C ALA A 17 -18.11 32.52 7.38
N ARG A 18 -18.24 32.18 8.67
CA ARG A 18 -17.48 32.81 9.75
C ARG A 18 -15.98 32.46 9.67
N ALA A 19 -15.65 31.19 9.44
CA ALA A 19 -14.27 30.74 9.34
C ALA A 19 -13.54 31.37 8.14
N LEU A 20 -14.21 31.51 6.99
CA LEU A 20 -13.64 32.19 5.81
C LEU A 20 -13.41 33.68 6.06
N GLN A 21 -14.30 34.37 6.79
CA GLN A 21 -14.07 35.76 7.20
C GLN A 21 -12.86 35.90 8.12
N GLU A 22 -12.68 34.96 9.04
CA GLU A 22 -11.53 34.92 9.96
C GLU A 22 -10.22 34.60 9.19
N GLN A 23 -10.24 33.68 8.22
CA GLN A 23 -9.07 33.33 7.38
C GLN A 23 -8.69 34.42 6.38
N GLN A 24 -9.66 35.13 5.80
CA GLN A 24 -9.41 36.28 4.91
C GLN A 24 -8.76 37.46 5.66
N ALA A 25 -9.02 37.58 6.96
CA ALA A 25 -8.35 38.57 7.81
C ALA A 25 -6.90 38.19 8.15
N ASP A 26 -6.55 36.89 8.12
CA ASP A 26 -5.24 36.36 8.54
C ASP A 26 -4.26 36.16 7.35
N GLY A 27 -4.67 36.47 6.12
CA GLY A 27 -3.81 36.55 4.93
C GLY A 27 -3.18 35.23 4.43
N ASP A 28 -3.35 34.12 5.15
CA ASP A 28 -2.60 32.89 4.92
C ASP A 28 -3.48 31.80 4.26
N ASN A 29 -3.87 32.02 3.00
CA ASN A 29 -4.57 31.00 2.21
C ASN A 29 -3.56 29.96 1.66
N LYS A 30 -3.13 29.03 2.52
CA LYS A 30 -2.10 28.03 2.20
C LYS A 30 -2.63 26.80 1.43
N GLN A 31 -3.93 26.50 1.47
CA GLN A 31 -4.47 25.21 1.00
C GLN A 31 -4.69 25.09 -0.52
N PHE A 32 -4.75 26.20 -1.28
CA PHE A 32 -5.12 26.19 -2.71
C PHE A 32 -4.04 26.70 -3.67
N ARG A 33 -2.75 26.68 -3.30
CA ARG A 33 -1.66 27.16 -4.17
C ARG A 33 -1.18 26.16 -5.22
N LEU A 34 -1.56 24.89 -5.10
CA LEU A 34 -1.17 23.88 -6.08
C LEU A 34 -2.02 23.99 -7.34
N ALA A 35 -1.37 24.06 -8.49
CA ALA A 35 -2.04 24.06 -9.77
C ALA A 35 -2.72 22.70 -10.02
N ARG A 36 -3.96 22.72 -10.49
CA ARG A 36 -4.67 21.52 -10.93
C ARG A 36 -3.96 20.92 -12.16
N PRO A 37 -3.61 19.62 -12.16
CA PRO A 37 -3.10 18.95 -13.35
C PRO A 37 -4.08 19.02 -14.53
N ALA A 38 -3.57 19.04 -15.76
CA ALA A 38 -4.41 18.99 -16.95
C ALA A 38 -5.02 17.58 -17.12
N GLY A 39 -6.16 17.49 -17.80
CA GLY A 39 -6.81 16.23 -18.12
C GLY A 39 -7.79 15.74 -17.05
N GLN A 40 -8.00 14.43 -17.02
CA GLN A 40 -8.90 13.78 -16.06
C GLN A 40 -8.23 13.67 -14.69
N LEU A 41 -9.01 13.95 -13.64
CA LEU A 41 -8.54 13.92 -12.26
C LEU A 41 -9.42 12.97 -11.43
N VAL A 42 -8.82 11.88 -10.95
CA VAL A 42 -9.45 10.97 -9.99
C VAL A 42 -9.16 11.49 -8.59
N TRP A 43 -10.22 11.85 -7.87
CA TRP A 43 -10.08 12.29 -6.49
C TRP A 43 -10.37 11.14 -5.53
N LEU A 44 -9.37 10.73 -4.74
CA LEU A 44 -9.48 9.71 -3.71
C LEU A 44 -9.49 10.35 -2.32
N HIS A 45 -10.58 10.18 -1.59
CA HIS A 45 -10.70 10.63 -0.22
C HIS A 45 -10.54 9.45 0.74
N THR A 46 -9.63 9.60 1.70
CA THR A 46 -9.48 8.69 2.84
C THR A 46 -10.05 9.34 4.09
N SER A 47 -10.78 8.56 4.88
CA SER A 47 -11.35 8.96 6.16
C SER A 47 -10.41 8.71 7.33
N ASN A 48 -9.48 7.75 7.21
CA ASN A 48 -8.53 7.39 8.24
C ASN A 48 -7.25 6.75 7.67
N ALA A 49 -6.26 6.49 8.52
CA ALA A 49 -4.96 5.96 8.10
C ALA A 49 -5.00 4.50 7.62
N GLU A 50 -5.97 3.70 8.04
CA GLU A 50 -6.11 2.29 7.62
C GLU A 50 -6.54 2.17 6.15
N GLU A 51 -7.14 3.22 5.59
CA GLU A 51 -7.64 3.27 4.21
C GLU A 51 -6.58 3.72 3.20
N ILE A 52 -5.38 4.06 3.67
CA ILE A 52 -4.27 4.54 2.83
C ILE A 52 -3.76 3.46 1.89
N SER A 53 -3.46 2.27 2.42
CA SER A 53 -2.95 1.14 1.65
C SER A 53 -3.92 0.72 0.52
N PRO A 54 -5.24 0.54 0.77
CA PRO A 54 -6.23 0.33 -0.29
C PRO A 54 -6.23 1.42 -1.38
N VAL A 55 -6.04 2.68 -1.00
CA VAL A 55 -6.02 3.82 -1.95
C VAL A 55 -4.73 3.83 -2.78
N GLN A 56 -3.57 3.53 -2.18
CA GLN A 56 -2.32 3.39 -2.92
C GLN A 56 -2.40 2.26 -3.94
N GLU A 57 -3.05 1.14 -3.59
CA GLU A 57 -3.26 0.03 -4.52
C GLU A 57 -4.14 0.42 -5.71
N LEU A 58 -5.25 1.13 -5.45
CA LEU A 58 -6.09 1.66 -6.53
C LEU A 58 -5.33 2.64 -7.43
N ILE A 59 -4.48 3.50 -6.86
CA ILE A 59 -3.64 4.43 -7.64
C ILE A 59 -2.69 3.64 -8.54
N ARG A 60 -1.96 2.65 -7.98
CA ARG A 60 -1.05 1.79 -8.75
C ARG A 60 -1.76 1.11 -9.92
N ALA A 61 -2.90 0.47 -9.66
CA ALA A 61 -3.64 -0.27 -10.66
C ALA A 61 -4.25 0.66 -11.74
N LEU A 62 -4.82 1.80 -11.36
CA LEU A 62 -5.32 2.79 -12.33
C LEU A 62 -4.20 3.39 -13.17
N ALA A 63 -3.05 3.68 -12.55
CA ALA A 63 -1.89 4.23 -13.22
C ALA A 63 -1.28 3.27 -14.25
N ALA A 64 -1.33 1.96 -13.98
CA ALA A 64 -0.89 0.95 -14.94
C ALA A 64 -1.78 0.89 -16.19
N GLU A 65 -3.09 1.13 -16.05
CA GLU A 65 -4.07 1.06 -17.14
C GLU A 65 -4.18 2.38 -17.94
N ARG A 66 -3.99 3.54 -17.28
CA ARG A 66 -4.18 4.87 -17.88
C ARG A 66 -3.05 5.83 -17.49
N SER A 67 -2.18 6.15 -18.44
CA SER A 67 -1.07 7.09 -18.25
C SER A 67 -1.49 8.58 -18.28
N ASP A 68 -2.71 8.87 -18.73
CA ASP A 68 -3.24 10.22 -18.92
C ASP A 68 -4.11 10.73 -17.76
N VAL A 69 -4.30 9.90 -16.73
CA VAL A 69 -5.08 10.24 -15.53
C VAL A 69 -4.17 10.77 -14.42
N SER A 70 -4.58 11.86 -13.78
CA SER A 70 -3.93 12.39 -12.57
C SER A 70 -4.71 12.03 -11.31
N PHE A 71 -4.03 12.03 -10.17
CA PHE A 71 -4.61 11.65 -8.88
C PHE A 71 -4.54 12.81 -7.89
N LEU A 72 -5.64 13.03 -7.17
CA LEU A 72 -5.70 13.89 -5.99
C LEU A 72 -6.12 13.04 -4.80
N VAL A 73 -5.26 12.95 -3.79
CA VAL A 73 -5.55 12.23 -2.55
C VAL A 73 -5.82 13.23 -1.43
N THR A 74 -6.92 13.04 -0.70
CA THR A 74 -7.20 13.81 0.51
C THR A 74 -7.28 12.94 1.76
N THR A 75 -6.64 13.40 2.84
CA THR A 75 -6.64 12.75 4.16
C THR A 75 -7.16 13.71 5.23
N PRO A 76 -7.55 13.23 6.43
CA PRO A 76 -7.74 14.10 7.59
C PRO A 76 -6.50 14.98 7.87
N GLU A 77 -6.72 16.17 8.44
CA GLU A 77 -5.68 17.17 8.68
C GLU A 77 -4.56 16.70 9.61
N ASN A 78 -4.86 15.80 10.55
CA ASN A 78 -3.91 15.22 11.50
C ASN A 78 -3.35 13.86 11.06
N THR A 79 -3.53 13.50 9.79
CA THR A 79 -2.92 12.28 9.24
C THR A 79 -1.41 12.51 9.05
N PRO A 80 -0.54 11.55 9.41
CA PRO A 80 0.91 11.68 9.25
C PRO A 80 1.31 12.10 7.83
N VAL A 81 2.39 12.87 7.68
CA VAL A 81 2.79 13.47 6.40
C VAL A 81 3.64 12.53 5.52
N ASP A 82 4.24 11.48 6.07
CA ASP A 82 5.06 10.51 5.31
C ASP A 82 4.20 9.47 4.57
N LEU A 83 3.15 9.95 3.89
CA LEU A 83 2.29 9.13 3.04
C LEU A 83 2.75 9.25 1.60
N ARG A 84 3.44 8.21 1.16
CA ARG A 84 4.09 8.09 -0.13
C ARG A 84 3.11 7.72 -1.24
N PHE A 85 2.06 8.52 -1.42
CA PHE A 85 1.16 8.37 -2.57
C PHE A 85 1.90 8.66 -3.88
N GLN A 86 2.89 9.56 -3.86
CA GLN A 86 3.74 9.86 -5.02
C GLN A 86 4.61 8.66 -5.44
N ASP A 87 5.02 7.81 -4.50
CA ASP A 87 5.77 6.58 -4.81
C ASP A 87 4.86 5.49 -5.42
N SER A 88 3.54 5.74 -5.53
CA SER A 88 2.58 4.77 -6.05
C SER A 88 2.42 4.83 -7.56
N CYS A 89 2.90 5.89 -8.23
CA CYS A 89 2.80 6.02 -9.69
C CYS A 89 3.71 7.13 -10.23
N ASP A 90 4.00 7.10 -11.53
CA ASP A 90 4.79 8.14 -12.20
C ASP A 90 3.93 9.35 -12.63
N GLN A 91 2.61 9.20 -12.63
CA GLN A 91 1.64 10.24 -12.95
C GLN A 91 1.57 11.32 -11.84
N PRO A 92 1.08 12.54 -12.15
CA PRO A 92 0.83 13.55 -11.13
C PRO A 92 -0.11 13.04 -10.03
N CYS A 93 0.45 12.76 -8.85
CA CYS A 93 -0.27 12.32 -7.67
C CYS A 93 -0.09 13.31 -6.53
N LEU A 94 -1.09 14.16 -6.31
CA LEU A 94 -1.07 15.22 -5.31
C LEU A 94 -1.73 14.74 -4.01
N HIS A 95 -1.17 15.15 -2.87
CA HIS A 95 -1.75 14.88 -1.55
C HIS A 95 -2.00 16.17 -0.79
N LEU A 96 -3.20 16.31 -0.24
CA LEU A 96 -3.61 17.47 0.55
C LEU A 96 -4.51 17.06 1.73
N PRO A 97 -4.54 17.85 2.82
CA PRO A 97 -5.61 17.69 3.80
C PRO A 97 -6.97 17.94 3.15
N ALA A 98 -7.97 17.16 3.55
CA ALA A 98 -9.34 17.32 3.06
C ALA A 98 -9.91 18.67 3.50
N PRO A 99 -10.68 19.38 2.64
CA PRO A 99 -11.25 20.67 2.98
C PRO A 99 -12.18 20.55 4.19
N ALA A 100 -12.36 21.60 4.98
CA ALA A 100 -13.33 21.62 6.07
C ALA A 100 -14.74 21.23 5.56
N ASP A 101 -15.49 20.43 6.34
CA ASP A 101 -16.81 19.89 5.92
C ASP A 101 -17.91 20.96 6.04
N THR A 102 -17.76 22.02 5.26
CA THR A 102 -18.68 23.14 5.16
C THR A 102 -18.94 23.44 3.69
N PRO A 103 -20.17 23.81 3.29
CA PRO A 103 -20.51 24.04 1.90
C PRO A 103 -19.56 25.00 1.16
N GLN A 104 -19.06 26.05 1.82
CA GLN A 104 -18.18 27.04 1.19
C GLN A 104 -16.78 26.51 0.90
N HIS A 105 -16.08 25.94 1.89
CA HIS A 105 -14.74 25.38 1.67
C HIS A 105 -14.76 24.23 0.68
N VAL A 106 -15.84 23.43 0.70
CA VAL A 106 -16.01 22.34 -0.26
C VAL A 106 -16.28 22.89 -1.66
N ALA A 107 -17.09 23.95 -1.78
CA ALA A 107 -17.33 24.59 -3.08
C ALA A 107 -16.02 25.12 -3.67
N GLU A 108 -15.23 25.89 -2.91
CA GLU A 108 -13.92 26.39 -3.33
C GLU A 108 -12.98 25.25 -3.75
N PHE A 109 -12.95 24.16 -2.98
CA PHE A 109 -12.17 22.97 -3.31
C PHE A 109 -12.62 22.33 -4.64
N LEU A 110 -13.92 22.09 -4.83
CA LEU A 110 -14.42 21.43 -6.03
C LEU A 110 -14.36 22.33 -7.27
N ASP A 111 -14.52 23.65 -7.10
CA ASP A 111 -14.44 24.62 -8.20
C ASP A 111 -13.01 24.74 -8.74
N HIS A 112 -12.01 24.60 -7.86
CA HIS A 112 -10.59 24.56 -8.23
C HIS A 112 -10.18 23.22 -8.83
N TRP A 113 -10.47 22.09 -8.15
CA TRP A 113 -9.95 20.77 -8.53
C TRP A 113 -10.74 20.07 -9.62
N GLN A 114 -12.04 20.35 -9.77
CA GLN A 114 -12.92 19.81 -10.81
C GLN A 114 -12.65 18.32 -11.13
N PRO A 115 -12.80 17.42 -10.13
CA PRO A 115 -12.50 16.01 -10.33
C PRO A 115 -13.52 15.36 -11.26
N THR A 116 -13.04 14.43 -12.08
CA THR A 116 -13.86 13.65 -13.02
C THR A 116 -14.68 12.59 -12.28
N ILE A 117 -14.14 12.04 -11.20
CA ILE A 117 -14.79 11.07 -10.31
C ILE A 117 -14.26 11.25 -8.88
N ALA A 118 -15.11 11.01 -7.90
CA ALA A 118 -14.77 11.00 -6.48
C ALA A 118 -14.87 9.58 -5.91
N ILE A 119 -13.74 9.04 -5.45
CA ILE A 119 -13.60 7.76 -4.77
C ILE A 119 -13.52 7.99 -3.27
N TRP A 120 -14.46 7.43 -2.53
CA TRP A 120 -14.60 7.56 -1.10
C TRP A 120 -14.15 6.28 -0.41
N ALA A 121 -12.91 6.24 0.04
CA ALA A 121 -12.41 5.13 0.83
C ALA A 121 -12.91 5.26 2.28
N GLY A 122 -13.57 4.21 2.76
CA GLY A 122 -13.99 4.11 4.15
C GLY A 122 -15.48 4.32 4.44
N SER A 123 -15.81 4.25 5.73
CA SER A 123 -17.20 4.30 6.23
C SER A 123 -17.59 5.61 6.93
N THR A 124 -16.66 6.57 7.06
CA THR A 124 -16.98 7.88 7.64
C THR A 124 -17.52 8.79 6.55
N LEU A 125 -18.72 9.33 6.74
CA LEU A 125 -19.40 10.20 5.80
C LEU A 125 -19.19 11.67 6.22
N ARG A 126 -18.82 12.52 5.25
CA ARG A 126 -18.73 13.98 5.44
C ARG A 126 -19.87 14.67 4.68
N PRO A 127 -20.94 15.11 5.37
CA PRO A 127 -22.18 15.46 4.68
C PRO A 127 -22.08 16.64 3.73
N ALA A 128 -21.32 17.70 4.05
CA ALA A 128 -21.19 18.83 3.12
C ALA A 128 -20.39 18.42 1.89
N LEU A 129 -19.30 17.67 2.10
CA LEU A 129 -18.46 17.14 1.03
C LEU A 129 -19.26 16.30 0.04
N LEU A 130 -19.98 15.28 0.52
CA LEU A 130 -20.78 14.39 -0.34
C LEU A 130 -21.90 15.12 -1.08
N VAL A 131 -22.60 16.05 -0.41
CA VAL A 131 -23.72 16.78 -1.03
C VAL A 131 -23.24 17.73 -2.12
N GLU A 132 -22.17 18.48 -1.88
CA GLU A 132 -21.62 19.43 -2.86
C GLU A 132 -21.00 18.71 -4.07
N THR A 133 -20.36 17.55 -3.86
CA THR A 133 -19.85 16.69 -4.95
C THR A 133 -20.99 16.17 -5.81
N HIS A 134 -22.03 15.59 -5.19
CA HIS A 134 -23.21 15.10 -5.91
C HIS A 134 -23.95 16.23 -6.65
N THR A 135 -24.05 17.43 -6.06
CA THR A 135 -24.74 18.58 -6.69
C THR A 135 -24.04 19.08 -7.95
N ARG A 136 -22.71 18.87 -8.06
CA ARG A 136 -21.92 19.15 -9.26
C ARG A 136 -21.96 18.02 -10.30
N ASN A 137 -22.78 16.99 -10.09
CA ASN A 137 -22.87 15.79 -10.93
C ASN A 137 -21.54 15.05 -11.09
N ILE A 138 -20.65 15.16 -10.10
CA ILE A 138 -19.41 14.38 -10.04
C ILE A 138 -19.78 12.98 -9.54
N PRO A 139 -19.49 11.91 -10.30
CA PRO A 139 -19.79 10.54 -9.88
C PRO A 139 -19.11 10.20 -8.56
N LEU A 140 -19.85 9.53 -7.67
CA LEU A 140 -19.41 9.17 -6.32
C LEU A 140 -19.38 7.65 -6.16
N MET A 141 -18.20 7.11 -5.87
CA MET A 141 -18.04 5.68 -5.55
C MET A 141 -17.52 5.53 -4.13
N MET A 142 -18.16 4.70 -3.31
CA MET A 142 -17.61 4.27 -2.02
C MET A 142 -16.85 2.97 -2.19
N VAL A 143 -15.65 2.90 -1.62
CA VAL A 143 -14.77 1.73 -1.66
C VAL A 143 -14.23 1.41 -0.27
N ASP A 144 -13.80 0.16 -0.07
CA ASP A 144 -13.27 -0.38 1.20
C ASP A 144 -14.06 0.02 2.46
N ALA A 145 -15.40 0.09 2.37
CA ALA A 145 -16.21 0.27 3.56
C ALA A 145 -16.22 -1.04 4.35
N ARG A 146 -15.41 -1.09 5.43
CA ARG A 146 -15.26 -2.27 6.31
C ARG A 146 -16.35 -2.39 7.37
N CYS A 147 -17.07 -1.30 7.62
CA CYS A 147 -17.86 -1.14 8.83
C CYS A 147 -19.20 -0.47 8.56
N ARG A 148 -19.85 -0.05 9.65
CA ARG A 148 -21.09 0.71 9.62
C ARG A 148 -20.80 2.14 9.14
N ALA A 149 -21.60 2.65 8.20
CA ALA A 149 -21.55 4.05 7.79
C ALA A 149 -21.82 4.97 9.00
N ARG A 150 -20.94 5.95 9.22
CA ARG A 150 -20.98 6.85 10.38
C ARG A 150 -20.71 8.30 9.98
N ILE A 151 -21.17 9.23 10.80
CA ILE A 151 -20.85 10.66 10.70
C ILE A 151 -20.19 11.04 12.02
N ASP A 152 -19.03 11.67 11.96
CA ASP A 152 -18.28 12.05 13.15
C ASP A 152 -18.93 13.26 13.87
N GLY A 153 -18.75 13.33 15.19
CA GLY A 153 -19.07 14.52 16.00
C GLY A 153 -20.54 14.83 16.34
N ARG A 154 -21.58 14.15 15.85
CA ARG A 154 -22.99 14.59 16.13
C ARG A 154 -24.05 13.49 16.34
N LYS A 155 -24.54 13.26 17.58
CA LYS A 155 -25.47 12.15 17.92
C LYS A 155 -26.94 12.30 17.47
N ARG A 156 -27.46 13.51 17.19
CA ARG A 156 -28.89 13.73 16.84
C ARG A 156 -29.19 13.56 15.34
N TRP A 157 -30.31 12.92 15.03
CA TRP A 157 -30.87 12.75 13.66
C TRP A 157 -29.95 12.04 12.64
N LYS A 158 -29.03 11.19 13.11
CA LYS A 158 -28.09 10.46 12.24
C LYS A 158 -28.76 9.54 11.23
N THR A 159 -29.85 8.85 11.59
CA THR A 159 -30.42 7.78 10.73
C THR A 159 -30.89 8.31 9.38
N GLY A 160 -31.80 9.30 9.36
CA GLY A 160 -32.28 9.88 8.10
C GLY A 160 -31.20 10.63 7.31
N MET A 161 -30.13 11.08 7.97
CA MET A 161 -28.97 11.70 7.32
C MET A 161 -28.11 10.64 6.63
N ILE A 162 -27.77 9.55 7.33
CA ILE A 162 -26.99 8.43 6.78
C ILE A 162 -27.71 7.83 5.57
N ILE A 163 -29.03 7.57 5.66
CA ILE A 163 -29.83 7.08 4.52
C ILE A 163 -29.69 8.04 3.33
N ALA A 164 -29.87 9.35 3.56
CA ALA A 164 -29.81 10.34 2.50
C ALA A 164 -28.42 10.46 1.87
N LEU A 165 -27.35 10.27 2.64
CA LEU A 165 -25.96 10.33 2.16
C LEU A 165 -25.54 9.06 1.43
N LEU A 166 -25.94 7.88 1.92
CA LEU A 166 -25.69 6.61 1.24
C LEU A 166 -26.35 6.56 -0.14
N ALA A 167 -27.52 7.20 -0.30
CA ALA A 167 -28.19 7.30 -1.58
C ALA A 167 -27.47 8.17 -2.63
N LEU A 168 -26.51 9.01 -2.21
CA LEU A 168 -25.73 9.87 -3.12
C LEU A 168 -24.64 9.10 -3.87
N PHE A 169 -24.23 7.93 -3.39
CA PHE A 169 -23.24 7.12 -4.09
C PHE A 169 -23.87 6.46 -5.33
N ASP A 170 -23.12 6.45 -6.42
CA ASP A 170 -23.44 5.73 -7.64
C ASP A 170 -23.13 4.24 -7.51
N ARG A 171 -22.07 3.93 -6.76
CA ARG A 171 -21.64 2.57 -6.41
C ARG A 171 -21.07 2.53 -4.99
N ILE A 172 -21.32 1.43 -4.29
CA ILE A 172 -20.80 1.12 -2.96
C ILE A 172 -20.19 -0.28 -3.03
N LEU A 173 -18.87 -0.32 -3.02
CA LEU A 173 -18.05 -1.52 -3.13
C LEU A 173 -17.48 -1.85 -1.76
N VAL A 174 -17.73 -3.06 -1.27
CA VAL A 174 -17.27 -3.49 0.06
C VAL A 174 -16.59 -4.85 0.05
N GLY A 175 -15.76 -5.07 1.07
CA GLY A 175 -14.96 -6.27 1.19
C GLY A 175 -15.73 -7.56 1.43
N LYS A 176 -16.82 -7.50 2.21
CA LYS A 176 -17.51 -8.70 2.69
C LYS A 176 -19.04 -8.60 2.53
N PRO A 177 -19.71 -9.72 2.17
CA PRO A 177 -21.17 -9.76 2.08
C PRO A 177 -21.90 -9.36 3.37
N GLU A 178 -21.32 -9.60 4.56
CA GLU A 178 -21.90 -9.13 5.83
C GLU A 178 -22.05 -7.60 5.86
N VAL A 179 -21.09 -6.89 5.28
CA VAL A 179 -21.07 -5.43 5.28
C VAL A 179 -22.12 -4.88 4.31
N VAL A 180 -22.32 -5.51 3.15
CA VAL A 180 -23.43 -5.20 2.24
C VAL A 180 -24.77 -5.26 2.99
N ARG A 181 -25.03 -6.38 3.68
CA ARG A 181 -26.26 -6.56 4.47
C ARG A 181 -26.42 -5.51 5.56
N ARG A 182 -25.32 -4.99 6.12
CA ARG A 182 -25.34 -3.95 7.14
C ARG A 182 -25.61 -2.58 6.54
N LEU A 183 -24.97 -2.22 5.42
CA LEU A 183 -25.16 -0.95 4.73
C LEU A 183 -26.57 -0.82 4.14
N ILE A 184 -27.11 -1.90 3.56
CA ILE A 184 -28.52 -1.93 3.10
C ILE A 184 -29.47 -1.67 4.27
N ARG A 185 -29.23 -2.28 5.44
CA ARG A 185 -29.99 -1.98 6.68
C ARG A 185 -29.85 -0.53 7.16
N GLN A 186 -28.81 0.20 6.73
CA GLN A 186 -28.64 1.64 7.00
C GLN A 186 -29.25 2.55 5.93
N GLY A 187 -29.80 1.99 4.85
CA GLY A 187 -30.40 2.73 3.74
C GLY A 187 -29.53 2.87 2.51
N ALA A 188 -28.45 2.08 2.38
CA ALA A 188 -27.78 1.93 1.09
C ALA A 188 -28.72 1.27 0.08
N ILE A 189 -28.62 1.68 -1.18
CA ILE A 189 -29.45 1.17 -2.27
C ILE A 189 -28.91 -0.22 -2.68
N PRO A 190 -29.71 -1.31 -2.63
CA PRO A 190 -29.24 -2.65 -2.95
C PRO A 190 -28.58 -2.75 -4.32
N ASP A 191 -29.21 -2.19 -5.37
CA ASP A 191 -28.70 -2.25 -6.76
C ASP A 191 -27.40 -1.48 -6.98
N LYS A 192 -26.99 -0.66 -6.00
CA LYS A 192 -25.74 0.10 -6.03
C LYS A 192 -24.71 -0.45 -5.04
N THR A 193 -25.03 -1.49 -4.28
CA THR A 193 -24.19 -1.99 -3.17
C THR A 193 -23.82 -3.44 -3.40
N GLU A 194 -22.55 -3.71 -3.63
CA GLU A 194 -22.05 -5.07 -3.89
C GLU A 194 -20.80 -5.40 -3.08
N ALA A 195 -20.57 -6.69 -2.86
CA ALA A 195 -19.34 -7.19 -2.28
C ALA A 195 -18.40 -7.62 -3.41
N CYS A 196 -17.26 -6.94 -3.53
CA CYS A 196 -16.27 -7.20 -4.56
C CYS A 196 -14.98 -7.84 -4.01
N GLY A 197 -14.88 -8.01 -2.70
CA GLY A 197 -13.64 -8.42 -2.03
C GLY A 197 -12.89 -7.22 -1.44
N LEU A 198 -11.94 -7.50 -0.55
CA LEU A 198 -11.21 -6.46 0.17
C LEU A 198 -10.20 -5.81 -0.77
N LEU A 199 -10.17 -4.47 -0.77
CA LEU A 199 -9.10 -3.72 -1.40
C LEU A 199 -7.90 -3.79 -0.48
N GLU A 200 -6.99 -4.70 -0.78
CA GLU A 200 -5.81 -4.96 0.01
C GLU A 200 -4.58 -4.80 -0.87
N GLU A 201 -3.48 -4.34 -0.26
CA GLU A 201 -2.20 -4.28 -0.95
C GLU A 201 -1.88 -5.67 -1.52
N GLY A 202 -1.69 -5.68 -2.83
CA GLY A 202 -1.58 -6.88 -3.64
C GLY A 202 -0.17 -7.13 -4.15
N ALA A 203 -0.04 -8.25 -4.85
CA ALA A 203 1.17 -8.66 -5.53
C ALA A 203 1.49 -7.77 -6.75
N THR A 204 2.48 -6.88 -6.66
CA THR A 204 3.18 -6.44 -7.88
C THR A 204 4.22 -7.50 -8.20
N THR A 205 4.02 -8.28 -9.27
CA THR A 205 5.05 -9.21 -9.72
C THR A 205 6.21 -8.42 -10.32
N LEU A 206 7.33 -8.39 -9.60
CA LEU A 206 8.54 -7.75 -10.11
C LEU A 206 9.01 -8.46 -11.39
N PHE A 207 9.46 -7.64 -12.35
CA PHE A 207 10.04 -8.12 -13.60
C PHE A 207 11.24 -9.04 -13.31
N CYS A 208 11.41 -10.03 -14.17
CA CYS A 208 12.56 -10.93 -14.18
C CYS A 208 12.78 -11.37 -15.62
N ASP A 209 14.00 -11.25 -16.11
CA ASP A 209 14.39 -11.88 -17.38
C ASP A 209 14.51 -13.40 -17.15
N ASP A 210 13.80 -14.19 -17.95
CA ASP A 210 13.77 -15.65 -17.82
C ASP A 210 15.14 -16.29 -18.13
N ARG A 211 15.92 -15.69 -19.04
CA ARG A 211 17.26 -16.18 -19.38
C ARG A 211 18.21 -15.97 -18.21
N ASP A 212 18.22 -14.77 -17.64
CA ASP A 212 19.08 -14.46 -16.50
C ASP A 212 18.71 -15.34 -15.28
N ARG A 213 17.42 -15.63 -15.10
CA ARG A 213 16.95 -16.60 -14.09
C ARG A 213 17.51 -17.99 -14.34
N ASP A 214 17.40 -18.51 -15.55
CA ASP A 214 17.82 -19.88 -15.86
C ASP A 214 19.35 -20.03 -15.78
N GLU A 215 20.10 -19.03 -16.24
CA GLU A 215 21.56 -18.95 -16.11
C GLU A 215 21.98 -18.94 -14.64
N MET A 216 21.39 -18.07 -13.82
CA MET A 216 21.70 -17.99 -12.39
C MET A 216 21.27 -19.27 -11.65
N ALA A 217 20.12 -19.85 -11.96
CA ALA A 217 19.67 -21.12 -11.39
C ALA A 217 20.65 -22.27 -11.70
N ALA A 218 21.19 -22.30 -12.92
CA ALA A 218 22.21 -23.28 -13.32
C ALA A 218 23.51 -23.08 -12.53
N LEU A 219 23.97 -21.84 -12.36
CA LEU A 219 25.16 -21.52 -11.56
C LEU A 219 25.00 -21.92 -10.08
N LEU A 220 23.82 -21.69 -9.52
CA LEU A 220 23.51 -22.07 -8.15
C LEU A 220 23.48 -23.61 -7.94
N ALA A 221 23.28 -24.39 -9.01
CA ALA A 221 23.35 -25.86 -8.99
C ALA A 221 22.57 -26.51 -7.84
N ALA A 222 21.33 -26.04 -7.62
CA ALA A 222 20.42 -26.45 -6.54
C ALA A 222 20.97 -26.28 -5.11
N ARG A 223 21.99 -25.43 -4.91
CA ARG A 223 22.41 -25.03 -3.57
C ARG A 223 21.27 -24.31 -2.85
N PRO A 224 21.08 -24.48 -1.53
CA PRO A 224 20.12 -23.70 -0.78
C PRO A 224 20.48 -22.21 -0.84
N VAL A 225 19.50 -21.37 -1.14
CA VAL A 225 19.64 -19.91 -1.21
C VAL A 225 18.56 -19.26 -0.34
N TRP A 226 18.94 -18.21 0.37
CA TRP A 226 18.00 -17.31 1.02
C TRP A 226 18.41 -15.86 0.75
N LEU A 227 17.42 -14.97 0.77
CA LEU A 227 17.59 -13.57 0.42
C LEU A 227 17.43 -12.69 1.66
N ALA A 228 18.27 -11.66 1.77
CA ALA A 228 18.02 -10.49 2.60
C ALA A 228 17.83 -9.29 1.67
N MET A 229 16.58 -8.83 1.52
CA MET A 229 16.24 -7.76 0.57
C MET A 229 16.05 -6.40 1.25
N LYS A 230 16.32 -5.32 0.52
CA LYS A 230 16.16 -3.94 0.97
C LYS A 230 16.82 -3.69 2.33
N THR A 231 17.99 -4.29 2.56
CA THR A 231 18.73 -4.12 3.81
C THR A 231 19.27 -2.70 3.91
N VAL A 232 19.21 -2.11 5.10
CA VAL A 232 19.79 -0.79 5.37
C VAL A 232 21.11 -0.92 6.14
N ASP A 233 21.85 0.19 6.25
CA ASP A 233 23.10 0.25 7.00
C ASP A 233 22.96 -0.34 8.40
N GLY A 234 23.87 -1.27 8.71
CA GLY A 234 23.90 -2.00 9.98
C GLY A 234 23.13 -3.33 9.99
N GLU A 235 22.20 -3.58 9.06
CA GLU A 235 21.48 -4.87 9.01
C GLU A 235 22.35 -5.98 8.40
N GLY A 236 23.16 -5.65 7.39
CA GLY A 236 24.05 -6.61 6.69
C GLY A 236 24.89 -7.48 7.64
N PRO A 237 25.64 -6.90 8.61
CA PRO A 237 26.40 -7.68 9.59
C PRO A 237 25.55 -8.60 10.49
N ILE A 238 24.33 -8.18 10.84
CA ILE A 238 23.40 -8.97 11.66
C ILE A 238 22.90 -10.18 10.87
N VAL A 239 22.50 -9.96 9.61
CA VAL A 239 22.08 -11.01 8.67
C VAL A 239 23.22 -11.99 8.42
N ALA A 240 24.44 -11.50 8.20
CA ALA A 240 25.63 -12.35 8.02
C ALA A 240 25.93 -13.18 9.28
N THR A 241 25.74 -12.63 10.47
CA THR A 241 25.87 -13.39 11.73
C THR A 241 24.85 -14.53 11.81
N ALA A 242 23.60 -14.26 11.44
CA ALA A 242 22.57 -15.29 11.38
C ALA A 242 22.90 -16.38 10.33
N HIS A 243 23.41 -15.96 9.16
CA HIS A 243 23.88 -16.86 8.11
C HIS A 243 24.96 -17.82 8.64
N ARG A 244 25.95 -17.31 9.39
CA ARG A 244 27.02 -18.13 9.99
C ARG A 244 26.49 -19.26 10.86
N ALA A 245 25.44 -18.99 11.63
CA ALA A 245 24.81 -20.01 12.47
C ALA A 245 24.02 -21.02 11.64
N ALA A 246 23.29 -20.59 10.61
CA ALA A 246 22.53 -21.47 9.72
C ALA A 246 23.43 -22.35 8.83
N SER A 247 24.55 -21.83 8.33
CA SER A 247 25.48 -22.56 7.46
C SER A 247 26.17 -23.74 8.16
N ARG A 248 26.13 -23.83 9.49
CA ARG A 248 26.58 -25.02 10.24
C ARG A 248 25.73 -26.25 9.98
N LEU A 249 24.45 -26.07 9.64
CA LEU A 249 23.54 -27.16 9.26
C LEU A 249 23.51 -27.39 7.75
N SER A 250 23.79 -26.34 6.96
CA SER A 250 23.83 -26.41 5.50
C SER A 250 25.09 -25.71 4.96
N HIS A 251 26.15 -26.48 4.75
CA HIS A 251 27.47 -25.97 4.38
C HIS A 251 27.53 -25.27 3.01
N ARG A 252 26.54 -25.53 2.14
CA ARG A 252 26.42 -24.92 0.80
C ARG A 252 25.43 -23.75 0.73
N LEU A 253 24.87 -23.35 1.87
CA LEU A 253 23.91 -22.26 1.96
C LEU A 253 24.54 -20.97 1.39
N LEU A 254 23.84 -20.32 0.47
CA LEU A 254 24.17 -18.98 -0.02
C LEU A 254 23.26 -17.96 0.63
N LEU A 255 23.84 -16.90 1.18
CA LEU A 255 23.11 -15.67 1.48
C LEU A 255 23.22 -14.72 0.28
N VAL A 256 22.09 -14.33 -0.30
CA VAL A 256 22.03 -13.17 -1.21
C VAL A 256 21.61 -11.94 -0.40
N ILE A 257 22.35 -10.83 -0.52
CA ILE A 257 21.99 -9.55 0.09
C ILE A 257 21.70 -8.54 -1.02
N SER A 258 20.49 -8.01 -1.06
CA SER A 258 20.12 -6.89 -1.92
C SER A 258 19.93 -5.63 -1.04
N PRO A 259 20.87 -4.68 -1.06
CA PRO A 259 20.77 -3.47 -0.24
C PRO A 259 19.67 -2.53 -0.74
N MET A 260 19.10 -1.72 0.16
CA MET A 260 18.10 -0.70 -0.21
C MET A 260 18.70 0.38 -1.13
N ASP A 261 19.94 0.78 -0.87
CA ASP A 261 20.73 1.64 -1.75
C ASP A 261 21.79 0.78 -2.45
N SER A 262 21.62 0.56 -3.76
CA SER A 262 22.59 -0.18 -4.58
C SER A 262 24.00 0.41 -4.51
N ALA A 263 24.16 1.73 -4.29
CA ALA A 263 25.47 2.36 -4.17
C ALA A 263 26.26 1.93 -2.91
N SER A 264 25.57 1.35 -1.91
CA SER A 264 26.20 0.83 -0.69
C SER A 264 26.88 -0.53 -0.87
N GLY A 265 26.74 -1.18 -2.03
CA GLY A 265 27.26 -2.53 -2.30
C GLY A 265 28.75 -2.69 -2.01
N ASP A 266 29.59 -1.74 -2.47
CA ASP A 266 31.04 -1.78 -2.28
C ASP A 266 31.43 -1.74 -0.78
N ALA A 267 30.81 -0.84 -0.02
CA ALA A 267 31.06 -0.70 1.42
C ALA A 267 30.63 -1.95 2.19
N LEU A 268 29.48 -2.54 1.82
CA LEU A 268 28.99 -3.79 2.38
C LEU A 268 29.92 -4.96 2.07
N ALA A 269 30.39 -5.09 0.82
CA ALA A 269 31.32 -6.13 0.38
C ALA A 269 32.64 -6.08 1.17
N GLU A 270 33.21 -4.88 1.32
CA GLU A 270 34.43 -4.67 2.10
C GLU A 270 34.25 -5.06 3.56
N SER A 271 33.13 -4.65 4.19
CA SER A 271 32.84 -4.98 5.58
C SER A 271 32.74 -6.49 5.79
N LEU A 272 31.99 -7.18 4.94
CA LEU A 272 31.78 -8.62 5.07
C LEU A 272 33.06 -9.41 4.79
N THR A 273 33.87 -8.97 3.83
CA THR A 273 35.17 -9.60 3.56
C THR A 273 36.12 -9.46 4.75
N LYS A 274 36.14 -8.29 5.42
CA LYS A 274 36.92 -8.08 6.66
C LYS A 274 36.45 -8.98 7.81
N ASP A 275 35.16 -9.33 7.83
CA ASP A 275 34.57 -10.28 8.80
C ASP A 275 34.84 -11.76 8.45
N GLY A 276 35.64 -12.02 7.40
CA GLY A 276 36.12 -13.34 6.99
C GLY A 276 35.21 -14.08 6.02
N TRP A 277 34.27 -13.40 5.37
CA TRP A 277 33.39 -14.02 4.38
C TRP A 277 34.03 -14.07 2.99
N LEU A 278 33.72 -15.14 2.25
CA LEU A 278 33.92 -15.17 0.81
C LEU A 278 32.71 -14.52 0.13
N VAL A 279 32.94 -13.36 -0.48
CA VAL A 279 31.91 -12.48 -1.03
C VAL A 279 32.10 -12.33 -2.54
N ALA A 280 31.01 -12.42 -3.29
CA ALA A 280 30.96 -11.97 -4.68
C ALA A 280 29.87 -10.90 -4.85
N GLN A 281 30.03 -10.07 -5.87
CA GLN A 281 29.22 -8.87 -6.08
C GLN A 281 28.74 -8.76 -7.52
N ARG A 282 27.42 -8.59 -7.67
CA ARG A 282 26.73 -8.56 -8.97
C ARG A 282 27.19 -7.40 -9.84
N SER A 283 27.30 -6.19 -9.28
CA SER A 283 27.74 -4.99 -10.01
C SER A 283 29.18 -5.09 -10.57
N LYS A 284 30.01 -6.00 -10.04
CA LYS A 284 31.37 -6.27 -10.51
C LYS A 284 31.45 -7.36 -11.58
N GLY A 285 30.30 -7.90 -12.02
CA GLY A 285 30.23 -9.00 -12.99
C GLY A 285 30.80 -10.31 -12.45
N GLN A 286 30.72 -10.52 -11.13
CA GLN A 286 31.16 -11.75 -10.48
C GLN A 286 29.99 -12.72 -10.36
N ASP A 287 30.26 -14.01 -10.55
CA ASP A 287 29.29 -15.08 -10.37
C ASP A 287 29.54 -15.82 -9.04
N PRO A 288 28.49 -16.33 -8.37
CA PRO A 288 28.65 -17.09 -7.14
C PRO A 288 29.15 -18.52 -7.46
N ASP A 289 30.43 -18.78 -7.27
CA ASP A 289 30.97 -20.15 -7.29
C ASP A 289 30.58 -20.95 -6.02
N GLU A 290 31.03 -22.21 -5.94
CA GLU A 290 30.72 -23.11 -4.82
C GLU A 290 31.34 -22.71 -3.47
N HIS A 291 32.33 -21.81 -3.46
CA HIS A 291 33.01 -21.32 -2.27
C HIS A 291 32.44 -19.99 -1.77
N ILE A 292 31.84 -19.19 -2.65
CA ILE A 292 31.16 -17.94 -2.26
C ILE A 292 30.06 -18.23 -1.25
N GLN A 293 30.07 -17.52 -0.12
CA GLN A 293 29.12 -17.68 0.98
C GLN A 293 28.07 -16.56 0.99
N ILE A 294 28.46 -15.36 0.57
CA ILE A 294 27.57 -14.20 0.48
C ILE A 294 27.67 -13.61 -0.93
N PHE A 295 26.52 -13.42 -1.57
CA PHE A 295 26.40 -12.76 -2.87
C PHE A 295 25.69 -11.43 -2.70
N ILE A 296 26.30 -10.33 -3.13
CA ILE A 296 25.72 -8.99 -3.04
C ILE A 296 25.06 -8.66 -4.37
N ALA A 297 23.74 -8.52 -4.33
CA ALA A 297 22.87 -8.13 -5.44
C ALA A 297 22.59 -6.62 -5.39
N ASP A 298 23.62 -5.83 -5.72
CA ASP A 298 23.67 -4.36 -5.64
C ASP A 298 23.40 -3.67 -6.98
N THR A 299 22.49 -4.24 -7.75
CA THR A 299 22.03 -3.76 -9.04
C THR A 299 20.55 -3.38 -8.92
N PRO A 300 20.11 -2.27 -9.51
CA PRO A 300 18.70 -1.89 -9.47
C PRO A 300 17.86 -2.91 -10.24
N ASP A 301 16.58 -3.02 -9.87
CA ASP A 301 15.53 -3.76 -10.59
C ASP A 301 15.74 -5.29 -10.75
N GLU A 302 16.77 -5.90 -10.14
CA GLU A 302 16.99 -7.36 -10.17
C GLU A 302 16.30 -8.10 -9.00
N LEU A 303 15.58 -7.41 -8.12
CA LEU A 303 14.94 -8.04 -6.94
C LEU A 303 13.95 -9.16 -7.33
N GLY A 304 13.29 -9.03 -8.48
CA GLY A 304 12.39 -10.06 -9.01
C GLY A 304 13.09 -11.38 -9.36
N LEU A 305 14.35 -11.33 -9.78
CA LEU A 305 15.18 -12.53 -10.00
C LEU A 305 15.45 -13.23 -8.66
N TRP A 306 15.94 -12.49 -7.67
CA TRP A 306 16.36 -13.05 -6.40
C TRP A 306 15.21 -13.62 -5.58
N LEU A 307 14.04 -12.99 -5.60
CA LEU A 307 12.84 -13.51 -4.95
C LEU A 307 12.36 -14.84 -5.54
N ARG A 308 12.54 -15.06 -6.86
CA ARG A 308 12.19 -16.32 -7.51
C ARG A 308 13.19 -17.44 -7.23
N LEU A 309 14.45 -17.09 -6.94
CA LEU A 309 15.52 -18.06 -6.64
C LEU A 309 15.67 -18.37 -5.14
N ALA A 310 15.10 -17.54 -4.26
CA ALA A 310 15.22 -17.68 -2.81
C ALA A 310 13.86 -18.03 -2.15
N PRO A 311 13.66 -19.29 -1.73
CA PRO A 311 12.44 -19.72 -1.04
C PRO A 311 12.22 -19.06 0.32
N VAL A 312 13.27 -18.49 0.93
CA VAL A 312 13.21 -17.78 2.21
C VAL A 312 13.78 -16.39 2.03
N CYS A 313 13.05 -15.38 2.52
CA CYS A 313 13.40 -13.99 2.38
C CYS A 313 13.29 -13.25 3.72
N PHE A 314 14.38 -12.60 4.14
CA PHE A 314 14.36 -11.58 5.18
C PHE A 314 14.15 -10.21 4.54
N ILE A 315 13.13 -9.49 4.98
CA ILE A 315 12.82 -8.14 4.50
C ILE A 315 13.44 -7.13 5.44
N GLY A 316 14.43 -6.38 4.94
CA GLY A 316 15.18 -5.35 5.66
C GLY A 316 14.41 -4.05 5.91
N ASN A 317 15.16 -3.03 6.35
CA ASN A 317 14.63 -1.80 6.91
C ASN A 317 13.68 -2.05 8.10
N SER A 318 13.87 -3.18 8.81
CA SER A 318 12.89 -3.72 9.75
C SER A 318 13.50 -4.17 11.08
N LEU A 319 14.82 -4.43 11.14
CA LEU A 319 15.49 -4.98 12.32
C LEU A 319 16.13 -3.90 13.19
N ILE A 320 16.54 -2.79 12.58
CA ILE A 320 17.16 -1.66 13.29
C ILE A 320 16.09 -0.66 13.75
N LYS A 321 16.25 -0.17 14.99
CA LYS A 321 15.37 0.85 15.56
C LYS A 321 15.34 2.10 14.67
N GLY A 322 14.14 2.53 14.30
CA GLY A 322 13.94 3.64 13.36
C GLY A 322 13.74 3.19 11.92
N GLY A 323 13.87 1.88 11.63
CA GLY A 323 13.44 1.29 10.37
C GLY A 323 11.95 1.52 10.12
N LYS A 324 11.57 1.63 8.85
CA LYS A 324 10.18 1.88 8.43
C LYS A 324 9.46 0.61 7.93
N GLY A 325 10.21 -0.46 7.73
CA GLY A 325 9.81 -1.66 7.02
C GLY A 325 9.81 -1.47 5.50
N CYS A 326 9.48 -2.55 4.80
CA CYS A 326 9.18 -2.57 3.38
C CYS A 326 7.93 -3.43 3.14
N SER A 327 7.27 -3.19 2.01
CA SER A 327 6.08 -3.98 1.63
C SER A 327 6.44 -5.47 1.56
N PRO A 328 5.70 -6.34 2.26
CA PRO A 328 5.96 -7.78 2.24
C PRO A 328 5.39 -8.48 1.00
N PHE A 329 4.54 -7.80 0.23
CA PHE A 329 3.74 -8.43 -0.81
C PHE A 329 4.54 -8.80 -2.06
N GLU A 330 5.65 -8.10 -2.36
CA GLU A 330 6.58 -8.50 -3.42
C GLU A 330 7.15 -9.91 -3.18
N ALA A 331 7.61 -10.19 -1.95
CA ALA A 331 8.17 -11.48 -1.58
C ALA A 331 7.11 -12.57 -1.48
N SER A 332 5.96 -12.22 -0.89
CA SER A 332 4.82 -13.11 -0.75
C SER A 332 4.25 -13.55 -2.10
N ALA A 333 4.19 -12.64 -3.06
CA ALA A 333 3.73 -12.89 -4.43
C ALA A 333 4.63 -13.85 -5.21
N LEU A 334 5.93 -13.77 -4.98
CA LEU A 334 6.95 -14.57 -5.68
C LEU A 334 7.30 -15.86 -4.94
N GLY A 335 6.54 -16.21 -3.90
CA GLY A 335 6.62 -17.53 -3.26
C GLY A 335 7.77 -17.67 -2.26
N SER A 336 8.18 -16.58 -1.60
CA SER A 336 9.14 -16.66 -0.49
C SER A 336 8.44 -16.73 0.87
N ALA A 337 8.97 -17.55 1.78
CA ALA A 337 8.66 -17.49 3.21
C ALA A 337 9.30 -16.24 3.83
N ILE A 338 8.52 -15.45 4.57
CA ILE A 338 8.92 -14.10 4.99
C ILE A 338 9.42 -14.05 6.44
N LEU A 339 10.61 -13.50 6.61
CA LEU A 339 11.18 -13.10 7.89
C LEU A 339 11.29 -11.58 7.92
N HIS A 340 11.02 -10.95 9.06
CA HIS A 340 11.15 -9.49 9.20
C HIS A 340 11.49 -9.10 10.63
N GLY A 341 12.10 -7.94 10.82
CA GLY A 341 12.30 -7.35 12.13
C GLY A 341 11.04 -6.69 12.70
N PRO A 342 11.08 -6.19 13.95
CA PRO A 342 9.91 -5.63 14.63
C PRO A 342 9.50 -4.24 14.13
N PHE A 343 10.34 -3.55 13.35
CA PHE A 343 10.12 -2.16 12.93
C PHE A 343 9.47 -2.08 11.53
N VAL A 344 8.17 -2.39 11.46
CA VAL A 344 7.39 -2.42 10.21
C VAL A 344 6.19 -1.47 10.22
N GLU A 345 6.30 -0.32 10.91
CA GLU A 345 5.16 0.57 11.19
C GLU A 345 4.39 0.97 9.93
N SER A 346 5.09 1.29 8.83
CA SER A 346 4.45 1.69 7.57
C SER A 346 3.64 0.57 6.91
N TYR A 347 3.91 -0.69 7.26
CA TYR A 347 3.31 -1.89 6.65
C TYR A 347 2.65 -2.82 7.69
N ARG A 348 2.39 -2.32 8.90
CA ARG A 348 1.89 -3.09 10.06
C ARG A 348 0.68 -3.95 9.70
N THR A 349 -0.28 -3.39 8.97
CA THR A 349 -1.50 -4.09 8.55
C THR A 349 -1.19 -5.27 7.61
N GLY A 350 -0.25 -5.10 6.67
CA GLY A 350 0.17 -6.15 5.75
C GLY A 350 0.87 -7.29 6.48
N TYR A 351 1.84 -6.97 7.33
CA TYR A 351 2.53 -7.97 8.16
C TYR A 351 1.58 -8.70 9.11
N ALA A 352 0.64 -8.00 9.76
CA ALA A 352 -0.33 -8.64 10.64
C ALA A 352 -1.24 -9.66 9.91
N ARG A 353 -1.60 -9.38 8.64
CA ARG A 353 -2.37 -10.30 7.80
C ARG A 353 -1.54 -11.56 7.48
N LEU A 354 -0.29 -11.38 7.09
CA LEU A 354 0.61 -12.49 6.77
C LEU A 354 0.95 -13.32 8.00
N ASP A 355 1.22 -12.70 9.14
CA ASP A 355 1.45 -13.39 10.42
C ASP A 355 0.24 -14.23 10.84
N THR A 356 -0.97 -13.67 10.76
CA THR A 356 -2.23 -14.40 11.05
C THR A 356 -2.42 -15.62 10.13
N ALA A 357 -1.95 -15.53 8.88
CA ALA A 357 -2.01 -16.63 7.92
C ALA A 357 -0.84 -17.63 8.07
N GLY A 358 0.12 -17.37 8.96
CA GLY A 358 1.34 -18.17 9.09
C GLY A 358 2.34 -17.98 7.95
N ALA A 359 2.27 -16.86 7.24
CA ALA A 359 3.06 -16.51 6.06
C ALA A 359 4.27 -15.60 6.34
N ALA A 360 4.32 -14.97 7.53
CA ALA A 360 5.43 -14.14 7.98
C ALA A 360 5.82 -14.48 9.43
N ARG A 361 7.09 -14.29 9.79
CA ARG A 361 7.58 -14.42 11.18
C ARG A 361 8.46 -13.24 11.57
N GLU A 362 8.19 -12.68 12.74
CA GLU A 362 9.03 -11.64 13.34
C GLU A 362 10.31 -12.24 13.95
N VAL A 363 11.45 -11.59 13.70
CA VAL A 363 12.76 -11.88 14.30
C VAL A 363 13.28 -10.64 15.02
N ARG A 364 14.03 -10.80 16.11
CA ARG A 364 14.44 -9.67 16.96
C ARG A 364 15.93 -9.37 16.93
N ASP A 365 16.73 -10.35 16.55
CA ASP A 365 18.19 -10.29 16.53
C ASP A 365 18.76 -11.41 15.63
N ALA A 366 20.08 -11.48 15.52
CA ALA A 366 20.77 -12.48 14.72
C ALA A 366 20.47 -13.93 15.17
N ALA A 367 20.27 -14.18 16.46
CA ALA A 367 20.05 -15.52 16.98
C ALA A 367 18.63 -16.02 16.68
N HIS A 368 17.62 -15.17 16.87
CA HIS A 368 16.26 -15.44 16.44
C HIS A 368 16.15 -15.59 14.92
N LEU A 369 16.87 -14.76 14.14
CA LEU A 369 16.91 -14.89 12.68
C LEU A 369 17.54 -16.23 12.28
N ALA A 370 18.67 -16.62 12.89
CA ALA A 370 19.30 -17.91 12.62
C ALA A 370 18.38 -19.09 12.94
N SER A 371 17.72 -19.07 14.10
CA SER A 371 16.82 -20.15 14.52
C SER A 371 15.65 -20.32 13.54
N ASN A 372 15.00 -19.23 13.15
CA ASN A 372 13.89 -19.29 12.18
C ASN A 372 14.38 -19.70 10.80
N LEU A 373 15.53 -19.20 10.35
CA LEU A 373 16.12 -19.59 9.09
C LEU A 373 16.42 -21.09 9.06
N GLN A 374 17.03 -21.64 10.12
CA GLN A 374 17.35 -23.07 10.21
C GLN A 374 16.10 -23.97 10.08
N GLU A 375 14.96 -23.57 10.64
CA GLU A 375 13.69 -24.26 10.45
C GLU A 375 13.19 -24.14 9.00
N LEU A 376 13.26 -22.94 8.44
CA LEU A 376 12.82 -22.65 7.06
C LEU A 376 13.78 -23.19 5.98
N LEU A 377 14.94 -23.73 6.35
CA LEU A 377 15.76 -24.51 5.40
C LEU A 377 15.08 -25.83 5.01
N ALA A 378 14.09 -26.30 5.78
CA ALA A 378 13.24 -27.42 5.40
C ALA A 378 12.26 -26.98 4.29
N PRO A 379 12.34 -27.55 3.07
CA PRO A 379 11.58 -27.06 1.92
C PRO A 379 10.06 -27.14 2.10
N ASP A 380 9.56 -28.11 2.85
CA ASP A 380 8.13 -28.29 3.15
C ASP A 380 7.59 -27.17 4.04
N ILE A 381 8.35 -26.76 5.06
CA ILE A 381 7.99 -25.65 5.95
C ILE A 381 8.01 -24.32 5.19
N ALA A 382 9.08 -24.07 4.43
CA ALA A 382 9.18 -22.87 3.58
C ALA A 382 8.06 -22.81 2.54
N ALA A 383 7.77 -23.91 1.86
CA ALA A 383 6.71 -23.96 0.84
C ALA A 383 5.31 -23.73 1.45
N ALA A 384 5.02 -24.29 2.62
CA ALA A 384 3.75 -24.06 3.31
C ALA A 384 3.56 -22.58 3.68
N MET A 385 4.60 -21.95 4.23
CA MET A 385 4.62 -20.53 4.60
C MET A 385 4.50 -19.61 3.37
N ALA A 386 5.25 -19.92 2.30
CA ALA A 386 5.18 -19.21 1.03
C ALA A 386 3.79 -19.32 0.37
N HIS A 387 3.18 -20.51 0.39
CA HIS A 387 1.84 -20.72 -0.17
C HIS A 387 0.78 -19.92 0.59
N ALA A 388 0.86 -19.89 1.94
CA ALA A 388 -0.01 -19.06 2.76
C ALA A 388 0.15 -17.57 2.40
N GLY A 389 1.38 -17.11 2.17
CA GLY A 389 1.65 -15.74 1.72
C GLY A 389 1.03 -15.45 0.36
N TRP A 390 1.28 -16.31 -0.62
CA TRP A 390 0.73 -16.17 -1.96
C TRP A 390 -0.79 -16.04 -1.96
N ALA A 391 -1.49 -16.89 -1.18
CA ALA A 391 -2.94 -16.83 -1.06
C ALA A 391 -3.45 -15.49 -0.48
N ILE A 392 -2.72 -14.89 0.48
CA ILE A 392 -3.05 -13.57 1.02
C ILE A 392 -2.78 -12.47 -0.01
N SER A 393 -1.67 -12.53 -0.73
CA SER A 393 -1.31 -11.54 -1.76
C SER A 393 -2.28 -11.52 -2.94
N THR A 394 -2.84 -12.67 -3.33
CA THR A 394 -3.76 -12.77 -4.47
C THR A 394 -5.22 -12.53 -4.08
N SER A 395 -5.57 -12.60 -2.79
CA SER A 395 -6.95 -12.48 -2.32
C SER A 395 -7.62 -11.12 -2.58
N GLY A 396 -6.84 -10.06 -2.84
CA GLY A 396 -7.34 -8.71 -3.14
C GLY A 396 -7.35 -8.34 -4.63
N ALA A 397 -6.72 -9.12 -5.50
CA ALA A 397 -6.50 -8.74 -6.90
C ALA A 397 -7.82 -8.58 -7.67
N GLU A 398 -8.72 -9.56 -7.58
CA GLU A 398 -10.04 -9.50 -8.24
C GLU A 398 -10.87 -8.29 -7.78
N ALA A 399 -10.74 -7.90 -6.51
CA ALA A 399 -11.45 -6.75 -5.96
C ALA A 399 -10.92 -5.42 -6.51
N VAL A 400 -9.59 -5.32 -6.64
CA VAL A 400 -8.92 -4.17 -7.24
C VAL A 400 -9.29 -4.07 -8.71
N ASP A 401 -9.14 -5.14 -9.48
CA ASP A 401 -9.46 -5.19 -10.92
C ASP A 401 -10.91 -4.80 -11.20
N HIS A 402 -11.84 -5.36 -10.43
CA HIS A 402 -13.27 -5.02 -10.56
C HIS A 402 -13.53 -3.55 -10.25
N THR A 403 -12.92 -3.01 -9.19
CA THR A 403 -13.05 -1.60 -8.81
C THR A 403 -12.46 -0.68 -9.87
N VAL A 404 -11.25 -0.99 -10.36
CA VAL A 404 -10.57 -0.26 -11.44
C VAL A 404 -11.41 -0.27 -12.70
N GLY A 405 -11.94 -1.43 -13.11
CA GLY A 405 -12.83 -1.54 -14.26
C GLY A 405 -14.06 -0.63 -14.18
N LEU A 406 -14.69 -0.53 -13.01
CA LEU A 406 -15.83 0.38 -12.79
C LEU A 406 -15.42 1.86 -12.83
N ILE A 407 -14.23 2.19 -12.32
CA ILE A 407 -13.69 3.56 -12.37
C ILE A 407 -13.40 3.94 -13.83
N LEU A 408 -12.71 3.08 -14.58
CA LEU A 408 -12.39 3.30 -15.99
C LEU A 408 -13.65 3.47 -16.85
N GLN A 409 -14.68 2.64 -16.63
CA GLN A 409 -15.99 2.81 -17.30
C GLN A 409 -16.63 4.17 -16.99
N THR A 410 -16.43 4.70 -15.79
CA THR A 410 -16.97 6.00 -15.39
C THR A 410 -16.17 7.14 -16.01
N LEU A 411 -14.84 7.01 -16.08
CA LEU A 411 -13.96 7.96 -16.76
C LEU A 411 -14.27 8.03 -18.26
N ALA A 412 -14.43 6.90 -18.95
CA ALA A 412 -14.78 6.86 -20.36
C ALA A 412 -16.10 7.60 -20.66
N LYS A 413 -17.13 7.41 -19.84
CA LYS A 413 -18.42 8.13 -19.96
C LYS A 413 -18.30 9.64 -19.76
N ALA A 414 -17.28 10.09 -19.03
CA ALA A 414 -17.03 11.51 -18.83
C ALA A 414 -16.27 12.14 -20.00
N GLU A 415 -15.55 11.36 -20.81
CA GLU A 415 -14.90 11.83 -22.05
C GLU A 415 -15.91 12.06 -23.18
N GLU A 416 -17.00 11.30 -23.19
CA GLU A 416 -18.08 11.40 -24.19
C GLU A 416 -19.01 12.62 -23.99
N ARG A 417 -18.86 13.35 -22.87
CA ARG A 417 -19.69 14.51 -22.50
C ARG A 417 -18.95 15.81 -22.76
#